data_AF-A0A7C4GNU0-F1
#
_entry.id   AF-A0A7C4GNU0-F1
#
_cell.length_a   1.000
_cell.length_b   1.000
_cell.length_c   1.000
_cell.angle_alpha   90.00
_cell.angle_beta   90.00
_cell.angle_gamma   90.00
#
_symmetry.space_group_name_H-M   'P 1'
#
loop_
_entity.id
_entity.type
_entity.pdbx_description
1 polymer ?
#
loop_
_entity_poly.entity_id
_entity_poly.type
_entity_poly.pdbx_seq_one_letter_code
_entity_poly.pdbx_strand_id
1 'polypeptide(L)'
;MNIEDFEIFLEDFCDFLDSLEASAAKMKQQIAKLMGVGEKPKFSWNPDKIKWEKAQGVKGEFERSEDINNPEFKIMLKDLANHNGKLTRNGWFYWTFKNGSTVGRKRREA
;
A
#
# COMPACT_ATOMS: atom_id res chain seq x y z
N MET A 1 -36.69 -11.42 40.81
CA MET A 1 -35.40 -11.87 40.29
C MET A 1 -34.52 -12.08 41.50
N ASN A 2 -34.15 -13.33 41.78
CA ASN A 2 -33.18 -13.60 42.84
C ASN A 2 -31.78 -13.22 42.31
N ILE A 3 -30.77 -13.25 43.19
CA ILE A 3 -29.40 -12.85 42.82
C ILE A 3 -28.84 -13.79 41.74
N GLU A 4 -29.13 -15.09 41.82
CA GLU A 4 -28.67 -16.10 40.86
C GLU A 4 -29.22 -15.86 39.44
N ASP A 5 -30.51 -15.54 39.29
CA ASP A 5 -31.14 -15.21 38.01
C ASP A 5 -30.48 -14.00 37.36
N PHE A 6 -30.07 -13.02 38.18
CA PHE A 6 -29.41 -11.81 37.71
C PHE A 6 -27.96 -12.08 37.29
N GLU A 7 -27.24 -12.94 38.01
CA GLU A 7 -25.88 -13.38 37.65
C GLU A 7 -25.88 -14.14 36.31
N ILE A 8 -26.80 -15.09 36.14
CA ILE A 8 -26.96 -15.85 34.88
C ILE A 8 -27.27 -14.88 33.72
N PHE A 9 -28.17 -13.92 33.94
CA PHE A 9 -28.49 -12.92 32.93
C PHE A 9 -27.27 -12.08 32.53
N LEU A 10 -26.42 -11.69 33.48
CA LEU A 10 -25.22 -10.92 33.19
C LEU A 10 -24.20 -11.74 32.39
N GLU A 11 -24.02 -13.02 32.71
CA GLU A 11 -23.17 -13.94 31.95
C GLU A 11 -23.66 -14.09 30.50
N ASP A 12 -24.95 -14.39 30.32
CA ASP A 12 -25.57 -14.50 28.99
C ASP A 12 -25.46 -13.20 28.20
N PHE A 13 -25.59 -12.04 28.88
CA PHE A 13 -25.46 -10.74 28.25
C PHE A 13 -24.02 -10.43 27.84
N CYS A 14 -23.02 -10.81 28.65
CA CYS A 14 -21.61 -10.71 28.29
C CYS A 14 -21.29 -11.59 27.06
N ASP A 15 -21.74 -12.84 27.04
CA ASP A 15 -21.55 -13.75 25.90
C ASP A 15 -22.18 -13.20 24.61
N PHE A 16 -23.34 -12.57 24.72
CA PHE A 16 -23.99 -11.88 23.62
C PHE A 16 -23.14 -10.70 23.10
N LEU A 17 -22.61 -9.87 24.00
CA LEU A 17 -21.76 -8.73 23.64
C LEU A 17 -20.46 -9.18 22.95
N ASP A 18 -19.79 -10.20 23.48
CA ASP A 18 -18.58 -10.78 22.89
C ASP A 18 -18.85 -11.34 21.49
N SER A 19 -20.01 -11.98 21.31
CA SER A 19 -20.46 -12.49 20.01
C SER A 19 -20.71 -11.36 18.99
N LEU A 20 -21.26 -10.22 19.43
CA LEU A 20 -21.43 -9.04 18.58
C LEU A 20 -20.08 -8.44 18.17
N GLU A 21 -19.13 -8.32 19.09
CA GLU A 21 -17.78 -7.82 18.78
C GLU A 21 -17.08 -8.72 17.77
N ALA A 22 -17.12 -10.04 17.97
CA ALA A 22 -16.55 -11.01 17.05
C ALA A 22 -17.20 -10.91 15.64
N SER A 23 -18.50 -10.69 15.60
CA SER A 23 -19.25 -10.52 14.34
C SER A 23 -18.84 -9.23 13.62
N ALA A 24 -18.72 -8.13 14.34
CA ALA A 24 -18.26 -6.85 13.80
C ALA A 24 -16.82 -6.93 13.28
N ALA A 25 -15.93 -7.62 14.00
CA ALA A 25 -14.55 -7.85 13.57
C ALA A 25 -14.49 -8.66 12.26
N LYS A 26 -15.25 -9.76 12.16
CA LYS A 26 -15.35 -10.56 10.93
C LYS A 26 -15.88 -9.74 9.76
N MET A 27 -16.90 -8.92 9.99
CA MET A 27 -17.48 -8.07 8.94
C MET A 27 -16.46 -7.04 8.43
N LYS A 28 -15.71 -6.40 9.32
CA LYS A 28 -14.58 -5.52 8.94
C LYS A 28 -13.54 -6.25 8.09
N GLN A 29 -13.18 -7.48 8.45
CA GLN A 29 -12.24 -8.30 7.67
C GLN A 29 -12.79 -8.66 6.28
N GLN A 30 -14.07 -9.00 6.17
CA GLN A 30 -14.70 -9.29 4.88
C GLN A 30 -14.80 -8.04 4.00
N ILE A 31 -15.18 -6.90 4.56
CA ILE A 31 -15.17 -5.61 3.85
C ILE A 31 -13.75 -5.28 3.40
N ALA A 32 -12.75 -5.45 4.27
CA ALA A 32 -11.34 -5.27 3.92
C ALA A 32 -10.91 -6.17 2.74
N LYS A 33 -11.35 -7.44 2.73
CA LYS A 33 -11.09 -8.38 1.62
C LYS A 33 -11.79 -7.97 0.32
N LEU A 34 -13.06 -7.57 0.38
CA LEU A 34 -13.84 -7.13 -0.79
C LEU A 34 -13.34 -5.81 -1.36
N MET A 35 -12.93 -4.89 -0.50
CA MET A 35 -12.42 -3.57 -0.88
C MET A 35 -10.92 -3.60 -1.23
N GLY A 36 -10.25 -4.75 -1.06
CA GLY A 36 -8.79 -4.86 -1.21
C GLY A 36 -7.99 -4.07 -0.17
N VAL A 37 -8.62 -3.61 0.92
CA VAL A 37 -7.99 -2.85 2.00
C VAL A 37 -7.23 -3.84 2.88
N GLY A 38 -6.01 -4.18 2.48
CA GLY A 38 -5.16 -5.16 3.16
C GLY A 38 -4.24 -5.91 2.20
N GLU A 39 -4.63 -6.01 0.92
CA GLU A 39 -3.65 -6.20 -0.14
C GLU A 39 -3.00 -4.84 -0.38
N LYS A 40 -1.68 -4.71 -0.21
CA LYS A 40 -0.96 -3.58 -0.80
C LYS A 40 -1.43 -3.49 -2.25
N PRO A 41 -1.80 -2.31 -2.78
CA PRO A 41 -2.29 -2.23 -4.14
C PRO A 41 -1.25 -2.92 -5.02
N LYS A 42 -1.64 -3.96 -5.76
CA LYS A 42 -0.74 -4.62 -6.71
C LYS A 42 -0.56 -3.66 -7.87
N PHE A 43 0.33 -2.68 -7.70
CA PHE A 43 0.73 -1.78 -8.75
C PHE A 43 1.51 -2.59 -9.79
N SER A 44 0.81 -3.06 -10.82
CA SER A 44 1.41 -3.75 -11.96
C SER A 44 1.74 -2.72 -13.04
N TRP A 45 2.96 -2.20 -13.04
CA TRP A 45 3.49 -1.33 -14.09
C TRP A 45 4.78 -1.92 -14.64
N ASN A 46 5.02 -1.72 -15.94
CA ASN A 46 6.20 -2.20 -16.64
C ASN A 46 7.22 -1.05 -16.81
N PRO A 47 8.37 -1.09 -16.11
CA PRO A 47 9.42 -0.08 -16.24
C PRO A 47 9.97 0.07 -17.66
N ASP A 48 9.96 -0.99 -18.48
CA ASP A 48 10.52 -0.97 -19.83
C ASP A 48 9.66 -0.16 -20.82
N LYS A 49 8.39 0.08 -20.48
CA LYS A 49 7.47 0.91 -21.27
C LYS A 49 7.59 2.40 -20.96
N ILE A 50 8.34 2.76 -19.93
CA ILE A 50 8.55 4.15 -19.50
C ILE A 50 9.79 4.68 -20.21
N LYS A 51 9.74 5.93 -20.70
CA LYS A 51 10.92 6.57 -21.29
C LYS A 51 11.88 7.01 -20.20
N TRP A 52 13.09 6.47 -20.21
CA TRP A 52 14.15 6.79 -19.26
C TRP A 52 15.27 7.56 -19.93
N GLU A 53 15.66 8.67 -19.32
CA GLU A 53 16.77 9.51 -19.74
C GLU A 53 17.91 9.35 -18.76
N LYS A 54 19.12 9.05 -19.27
CA LYS A 54 20.32 8.99 -18.43
C LYS A 54 20.67 10.38 -17.92
N ALA A 55 20.97 10.48 -16.63
CA ALA A 55 21.35 11.71 -15.96
C ALA A 55 22.53 11.43 -15.00
N GLN A 56 23.43 12.40 -14.88
CA GLN A 56 24.53 12.33 -13.93
C GLN A 56 24.10 12.97 -12.61
N GLY A 57 24.22 12.23 -11.50
CA GLY A 57 23.94 12.73 -10.16
C GLY A 57 25.19 12.85 -9.31
N VAL A 58 25.04 13.47 -8.14
CA VAL A 58 26.12 13.60 -7.14
C VAL A 58 26.65 12.24 -6.67
N LYS A 59 25.87 11.17 -6.82
CA LYS A 59 26.19 9.80 -6.38
C LYS A 59 26.35 8.82 -7.56
N GLY A 60 26.62 9.30 -8.76
CA GLY A 60 26.81 8.49 -9.97
C GLY A 60 25.70 8.64 -11.00
N GLU A 61 25.80 7.85 -12.07
CA GLU A 61 24.81 7.81 -13.15
C GLU A 61 23.48 7.22 -12.65
N PHE A 62 22.38 7.85 -13.04
CA PHE A 62 21.04 7.36 -12.80
C PHE A 62 20.15 7.62 -14.02
N GLU A 63 18.97 7.01 -14.03
CA GLU A 63 17.98 7.26 -15.06
C GLU A 63 16.82 8.07 -14.46
N ARG A 64 16.32 9.07 -15.17
CA ARG A 64 15.14 9.84 -14.79
C ARG A 64 14.06 9.74 -15.85
N SER A 65 12.81 9.85 -15.44
CA SER A 65 11.66 9.89 -16.33
C SER A 65 10.67 10.96 -15.87
N GLU A 66 10.13 11.68 -16.85
CA GLU A 66 9.12 12.74 -16.70
C GLU A 66 7.93 12.46 -17.63
N ASP A 67 7.71 11.18 -17.98
CA ASP A 67 6.72 10.74 -18.97
C ASP A 67 5.30 10.72 -18.39
N ILE A 68 4.80 11.89 -17.97
CA ILE A 68 3.49 12.08 -17.33
C ILE A 68 2.34 11.62 -18.23
N ASN A 69 2.54 11.56 -19.55
CA ASN A 69 1.53 11.10 -20.50
C ASN A 69 1.41 9.57 -20.57
N ASN A 70 2.40 8.83 -20.08
CA ASN A 70 2.40 7.37 -20.11
C ASN A 70 1.56 6.79 -18.96
N PRO A 71 0.56 5.91 -19.25
CA PRO A 71 -0.26 5.28 -18.20
C PRO A 71 0.57 4.49 -17.19
N GLU A 72 1.65 3.83 -17.61
CA GLU A 72 2.52 3.04 -16.73
C GLU A 72 3.26 3.95 -15.74
N PHE A 73 3.70 5.13 -16.20
CA PHE A 73 4.37 6.12 -15.37
C PHE A 73 3.42 6.70 -14.31
N LYS A 74 2.14 6.95 -14.66
CA LYS A 74 1.13 7.38 -13.70
C LYS A 74 0.88 6.33 -12.61
N ILE A 75 0.84 5.05 -12.97
CA ILE A 75 0.66 3.94 -12.02
C ILE A 75 1.90 3.84 -11.10
N MET A 76 3.10 3.95 -11.67
CA MET A 76 4.36 3.97 -10.91
C MET A 76 4.44 5.16 -9.94
N LEU A 77 4.01 6.36 -10.35
CA LEU A 77 3.97 7.53 -9.47
C LEU A 77 3.03 7.33 -8.29
N LYS A 78 1.85 6.73 -8.52
CA LYS A 78 0.92 6.37 -7.44
C LYS A 78 1.52 5.32 -6.49
N ASP A 79 2.21 4.31 -7.04
CA ASP A 79 2.91 3.29 -6.28
C ASP A 79 4.00 3.92 -5.38
N LEU A 80 4.83 4.78 -5.97
CA LEU A 80 5.85 5.52 -5.22
C LEU A 80 5.25 6.42 -4.15
N ALA A 81 4.18 7.16 -4.45
CA ALA A 81 3.49 7.99 -3.46
C ALA A 81 2.97 7.15 -2.27
N ASN A 82 2.44 5.96 -2.54
CA ASN A 82 1.99 5.00 -1.52
C ASN A 82 3.14 4.42 -0.68
N HIS A 83 4.37 4.45 -1.20
CA HIS A 83 5.59 3.99 -0.54
C HIS A 83 6.49 5.16 -0.04
N ASN A 84 5.89 6.29 0.34
CA ASN A 84 6.61 7.49 0.82
C ASN A 84 7.68 8.01 -0.16
N GLY A 85 7.41 7.88 -1.47
CA GLY A 85 8.24 8.39 -2.56
C GLY A 85 9.46 7.52 -2.88
N LYS A 86 9.60 6.31 -2.31
CA LYS A 86 10.75 5.42 -2.55
C LYS A 86 10.33 3.97 -2.59
N LEU A 87 10.74 3.24 -3.62
CA LEU A 87 10.41 1.84 -3.80
C LEU A 87 11.62 1.07 -4.33
N THR A 88 11.82 -0.16 -3.85
CA THR A 88 12.77 -1.10 -4.47
C THR A 88 11.99 -2.26 -5.07
N ARG A 89 12.20 -2.54 -6.36
CA ARG A 89 11.51 -3.61 -7.09
C ARG A 89 12.44 -4.23 -8.12
N ASN A 90 12.54 -5.56 -8.15
CA ASN A 90 13.33 -6.32 -9.13
C ASN A 90 14.80 -5.85 -9.25
N GLY A 91 15.46 -5.52 -8.13
CA GLY A 91 16.85 -5.04 -8.13
C GLY A 91 17.03 -3.58 -8.57
N TRP A 92 15.95 -2.86 -8.81
CA TRP A 92 15.96 -1.43 -9.12
C TRP A 92 15.42 -0.62 -7.94
N PHE A 93 16.10 0.48 -7.63
CA PHE A 93 15.67 1.47 -6.66
C PHE A 93 15.06 2.66 -7.40
N TYR A 94 13.82 2.98 -7.05
CA TYR A 94 13.02 4.06 -7.61
C TYR A 94 12.78 5.13 -6.54
N TRP A 95 12.79 6.40 -6.92
CA TRP A 95 12.43 7.51 -6.04
C TRP A 95 11.75 8.65 -6.79
N THR A 96 10.87 9.38 -6.13
CA THR A 96 10.32 10.64 -6.64
C THR A 96 11.22 11.83 -6.28
N PHE A 97 11.34 12.79 -7.19
CA PHE A 97 12.01 14.05 -6.91
C PHE A 97 11.09 15.01 -6.13
N LYS A 98 11.66 16.09 -5.57
CA LYS A 98 10.91 17.09 -4.79
C LYS A 98 9.79 17.77 -5.57
N ASN A 99 9.87 17.79 -6.90
CA ASN A 99 8.81 18.32 -7.76
C ASN A 99 7.56 17.41 -7.84
N GLY A 100 7.64 16.16 -7.36
CA GLY A 100 6.53 15.21 -7.31
C GLY A 100 6.14 14.59 -8.66
N SER A 101 6.70 15.07 -9.77
CA SER A 101 6.37 14.64 -11.14
C SER A 101 7.50 13.90 -11.85
N THR A 102 8.73 13.99 -11.36
CA THR A 102 9.88 13.27 -11.92
C THR A 102 10.21 12.06 -11.05
N VAL A 103 10.50 10.93 -11.69
CA VAL A 103 10.95 9.70 -11.03
C VAL A 103 12.37 9.39 -11.46
N GLY A 104 13.23 9.10 -10.50
CA GLY A 104 14.55 8.52 -10.73
C GLY A 104 14.53 7.01 -10.51
N ARG A 105 15.33 6.27 -11.28
CA ARG A 105 15.67 4.89 -11.01
C ARG A 105 17.17 4.66 -11.08
N LYS A 106 17.66 3.70 -10.30
CA LYS A 106 19.02 3.18 -10.37
C LYS A 106 19.05 1.71 -10.05
N ARG A 107 19.98 0.98 -10.66
CA ARG A 107 20.20 -0.42 -10.29
C ARG A 107 20.84 -0.47 -8.91
N ARG A 108 20.35 -1.35 -8.05
CA ARG A 108 21.03 -1.70 -6.81
C ARG A 108 21.89 -2.92 -7.13
N GLU A 109 23.20 -2.75 -7.08
CA GLU A 109 24.09 -3.91 -7.04
C GLU A 109 23.75 -4.70 -5.76
N ALA A 110 23.60 -6.01 -5.92
CA ALA A 110 23.29 -6.94 -4.84
C ALA A 110 24.54 -7.26 -4.03
#